data_AF-A0A0G1SLS4-F1
#
_entry.id   AF-A0A0G1SLS4-F1
#
_cell.length_a   1.000
_cell.length_b   1.000
_cell.length_c   1.000
_cell.angle_alpha   90.00
_cell.angle_beta   90.00
_cell.angle_gamma   90.00
#
_symmetry.space_group_name_H-M   'P 1'
#
loop_
_entity.id
_entity.type
_entity.pdbx_description
1 polymer ?
#
loop_
_entity_poly.entity_id
_entity_poly.type
_entity_poly.pdbx_seq_one_letter_code
_entity_poly.pdbx_strand_id
1 'polypeptide(L)'
;MKRPLPAIVLGLIFTAYAAPAYAASKLNSILTSIINTFNTVIGILFIIATIIFFWGIIRYLASAGDEKAKTDARRLITWGIVGLAVMASAWGIAEILDAYFLIPFGGIRLGY
;
A
#
# COMPACT_ATOMS: atom_id res chain seq x y z
N MET A 1 -4.68 -56.56 25.63
CA MET A 1 -3.86 -55.36 25.32
C MET A 1 -4.56 -54.55 24.23
N LYS A 2 -5.25 -53.44 24.57
CA LYS A 2 -5.84 -52.52 23.58
C LYS A 2 -4.72 -51.66 23.00
N ARG A 3 -4.27 -51.96 21.78
CA ARG A 3 -3.15 -51.26 21.13
C ARG A 3 -3.56 -49.79 20.91
N PRO A 4 -2.71 -48.80 21.22
CA PRO A 4 -3.04 -47.36 21.16
C PRO A 4 -3.13 -46.79 19.72
N LEU A 5 -3.42 -47.65 18.74
CA LEU A 5 -3.55 -47.33 17.33
C LEU A 5 -4.42 -46.08 17.03
N PRO A 6 -5.59 -45.86 17.67
CA PRO A 6 -6.41 -44.68 17.34
C PRO A 6 -5.77 -43.36 17.76
N ALA A 7 -5.00 -43.32 18.85
CA ALA A 7 -4.34 -42.09 19.32
C ALA A 7 -3.21 -41.66 18.38
N ILE A 8 -2.46 -42.64 17.84
CA ILE A 8 -1.36 -42.39 16.91
C ILE A 8 -1.89 -41.83 15.58
N VAL A 9 -2.98 -42.40 15.05
CA VAL A 9 -3.60 -41.96 13.79
C VAL A 9 -4.13 -40.52 13.90
N LEU A 10 -4.77 -40.18 15.03
CA LEU A 10 -5.25 -38.81 15.27
C LEU A 10 -4.10 -37.81 15.39
N GLY A 11 -3.02 -38.17 16.06
CA GLY A 11 -1.82 -37.33 16.14
C GLY A 11 -1.17 -37.08 14.76
N LEU A 12 -1.16 -38.09 13.89
CA LEU A 12 -0.60 -38.01 12.54
C LEU A 12 -1.46 -37.14 11.60
N ILE A 13 -2.79 -37.22 11.71
CA ILE A 13 -3.71 -36.35 10.97
C ILE A 13 -3.58 -34.90 11.46
N PHE A 14 -3.46 -34.69 12.78
CA PHE A 14 -3.30 -33.37 13.36
C PHE A 14 -2.00 -32.70 12.90
N THR A 15 -0.86 -33.41 12.90
CA THR A 15 0.41 -32.85 12.43
C THR A 15 0.42 -32.62 10.92
N ALA A 16 -0.20 -33.51 10.12
CA ALA A 16 -0.33 -33.36 8.67
C ALA A 16 -1.14 -32.12 8.26
N TYR A 17 -2.15 -31.73 9.04
CA TYR A 17 -2.94 -30.52 8.79
C TYR A 17 -2.29 -29.27 9.40
N ALA A 18 -1.64 -29.39 10.56
CA ALA A 18 -1.03 -28.26 11.25
C ALA A 18 0.19 -27.73 10.50
N ALA A 19 1.06 -28.59 9.94
CA ALA A 19 2.25 -28.17 9.19
C ALA A 19 1.96 -27.20 8.01
N PRO A 20 1.05 -27.50 7.06
CA PRO A 20 0.71 -26.57 6.00
C PRO A 20 -0.03 -25.31 6.51
N ALA A 21 -0.80 -25.40 7.60
CA ALA A 21 -1.43 -24.24 8.21
C ALA A 21 -0.41 -23.26 8.80
N TYR A 22 0.64 -23.75 9.46
CA TYR A 22 1.75 -22.91 9.95
C TYR A 22 2.58 -22.30 8.81
N ALA A 23 2.78 -23.04 7.71
CA ALA A 23 3.46 -22.50 6.53
C ALA A 23 2.64 -21.38 5.86
N ALA A 24 1.33 -21.60 5.68
CA ALA A 24 0.42 -20.62 5.12
C ALA A 24 0.33 -19.35 5.99
N SER A 25 0.27 -19.50 7.32
CA SER A 25 0.23 -18.34 8.23
C SER A 25 1.52 -17.52 8.16
N LYS A 26 2.69 -18.17 8.06
CA LYS A 26 3.97 -17.47 7.92
C LYS A 26 4.07 -16.69 6.59
N LEU A 27 3.59 -17.28 5.50
CA LEU A 27 3.50 -16.60 4.20
C LEU A 27 2.59 -15.37 4.28
N ASN A 28 1.38 -15.52 4.85
CA ASN A 28 0.44 -14.42 5.02
C ASN A 28 1.03 -13.29 5.87
N SER A 29 1.75 -13.61 6.95
CA SER A 29 2.43 -12.61 7.78
C SER A 29 3.49 -11.82 7.02
N ILE A 30 4.29 -12.49 6.19
CA ILE A 30 5.31 -11.82 5.35
C ILE A 30 4.63 -10.91 4.32
N LEU A 31 3.63 -11.42 3.60
CA LEU A 31 2.88 -10.65 2.60
C LEU A 31 2.24 -9.41 3.22
N THR A 32 1.56 -9.58 4.36
CA THR A 32 0.92 -8.47 5.09
C THR A 32 1.94 -7.44 5.54
N SER A 33 3.12 -7.87 6.01
CA SER A 33 4.19 -6.95 6.43
C SER A 33 4.73 -6.13 5.26
N ILE A 34 4.90 -6.76 4.10
CA ILE A 34 5.32 -6.08 2.86
C ILE A 34 4.26 -5.05 2.47
N ILE A 35 3.00 -5.46 2.34
CA ILE A 35 1.91 -4.56 1.94
C ILE A 35 1.79 -3.36 2.88
N ASN A 36 1.82 -3.59 4.20
CA ASN A 36 1.75 -2.51 5.19
C ASN A 36 2.92 -1.52 5.07
N THR A 37 4.12 -2.03 4.75
CA THR A 37 5.29 -1.17 4.52
C THR A 37 5.09 -0.29 3.29
N PHE A 38 4.64 -0.88 2.17
CA PHE A 38 4.35 -0.12 0.95
C PHE A 38 3.24 0.91 1.17
N ASN A 39 2.15 0.56 1.85
CA ASN A 39 1.05 1.49 2.14
C ASN A 39 1.51 2.68 2.98
N THR A 40 2.38 2.44 3.96
CA THR A 40 2.99 3.50 4.77
C THR A 40 3.85 4.43 3.92
N VAL A 41 4.72 3.86 3.07
CA VAL A 41 5.60 4.63 2.19
C VAL A 41 4.79 5.46 1.20
N ILE A 42 3.78 4.88 0.54
CA ILE A 42 2.90 5.58 -0.40
C ILE A 42 2.18 6.74 0.30
N GLY A 43 1.64 6.53 1.51
CA GLY A 43 0.99 7.57 2.29
C GLY A 43 1.92 8.75 2.60
N ILE A 44 3.16 8.47 3.00
CA ILE A 44 4.18 9.50 3.25
C ILE A 44 4.52 10.26 1.95
N LEU A 45 4.71 9.54 0.84
CA LEU A 45 4.98 10.14 -0.46
C LEU A 45 3.84 11.06 -0.91
N PHE A 46 2.59 10.69 -0.65
CA PHE A 46 1.42 11.49 -0.99
C PHE A 46 1.40 12.83 -0.24
N ILE A 47 1.73 12.82 1.05
CA ILE A 47 1.85 14.03 1.87
C ILE A 47 2.95 14.94 1.31
N ILE A 48 4.13 14.38 1.02
CA ILE A 48 5.27 15.14 0.46
C ILE A 48 4.92 15.74 -0.90
N ALA A 49 4.32 14.95 -1.79
CA ALA A 49 3.90 15.40 -3.11
C ALA A 49 2.89 16.56 -3.01
N THR A 50 1.95 16.48 -2.07
CA THR A 50 0.97 17.54 -1.79
C THR A 50 1.66 18.82 -1.32
N ILE A 51 2.65 18.73 -0.41
CA ILE A 51 3.43 19.88 0.06
C ILE A 51 4.18 20.55 -1.10
N ILE A 52 4.87 19.76 -1.94
CA ILE A 52 5.60 20.28 -3.10
C ILE A 52 4.66 20.95 -4.10
N PHE A 53 3.48 20.37 -4.31
CA PHE A 53 2.44 20.94 -5.18
C PHE A 53 1.97 22.31 -4.68
N PHE A 54 1.65 22.44 -3.39
CA PHE A 54 1.29 23.74 -2.79
C PHE A 54 2.44 24.75 -2.86
N TRP A 55 3.68 24.32 -2.63
CA TRP A 55 4.86 25.17 -2.77
C TRP A 55 5.01 25.71 -4.21
N GLY A 56 4.73 24.88 -5.21
CA GLY A 56 4.69 25.26 -6.62
C GLY A 56 3.66 26.37 -6.88
N ILE A 57 2.45 26.26 -6.31
CA ILE A 57 1.39 27.26 -6.43
C ILE A 57 1.82 28.59 -5.81
N ILE A 58 2.35 28.56 -4.57
CA ILE A 58 2.80 29.76 -3.87
C ILE A 58 3.89 30.46 -4.70
N ARG A 59 4.86 29.71 -5.21
CA ARG A 59 5.93 30.24 -6.07
C ARG A 59 5.39 30.84 -7.36
N TYR A 60 4.38 30.21 -7.97
CA TYR A 60 3.74 30.73 -9.18
C TYR A 60 3.04 32.07 -8.94
N LEU A 61 2.32 32.21 -7.81
CA LEU A 61 1.70 33.47 -7.40
C LEU A 61 2.73 34.54 -7.06
N ALA A 62 3.79 34.18 -6.33
CA ALA A 62 4.85 35.11 -5.94
C ALA A 62 5.70 35.61 -7.12
N SER A 63 5.73 34.86 -8.23
CA SER A 63 6.46 35.22 -9.46
C SER A 63 5.72 36.25 -10.32
N ALA A 64 4.76 36.99 -9.77
CA ALA A 64 3.98 38.02 -10.46
C ALA A 64 4.86 39.20 -10.91
N GLY A 65 5.58 39.04 -12.02
CA GLY A 65 6.41 40.09 -12.61
C GLY A 65 7.60 39.56 -13.43
N ASP A 66 8.02 38.32 -13.19
CA ASP A 66 9.12 37.68 -13.91
C ASP A 66 8.60 36.47 -14.71
N GLU A 67 8.66 36.59 -16.03
CA GLU A 67 8.18 35.58 -16.98
C GLU A 67 8.96 34.26 -16.89
N LYS A 68 10.27 34.33 -16.55
CA LYS A 68 11.09 33.13 -16.35
C LYS A 68 10.68 32.41 -15.06
N ALA A 69 10.52 33.17 -13.97
CA ALA A 69 10.10 32.61 -12.69
C ALA A 69 8.69 31.99 -12.76
N LYS A 70 7.76 32.59 -13.52
CA LYS A 70 6.43 32.00 -13.80
C LYS A 70 6.53 30.69 -14.57
N THR A 71 7.40 30.61 -15.57
CA THR A 71 7.56 29.41 -16.39
C THR A 71 8.12 28.25 -15.55
N ASP A 72 9.12 28.52 -14.71
CA ASP A 72 9.69 27.53 -13.80
C ASP A 72 8.68 27.06 -12.75
N ALA A 73 7.92 27.99 -12.18
CA ALA A 73 6.87 27.64 -11.22
C ALA A 73 5.74 26.81 -11.86
N ARG A 74 5.35 27.14 -13.10
CA ARG A 74 4.37 26.34 -13.86
C ARG A 74 4.88 24.92 -14.11
N ARG A 75 6.17 24.77 -14.47
CA ARG A 75 6.79 23.45 -14.63
C ARG A 75 6.73 22.64 -13.34
N LEU A 76 7.06 23.25 -12.20
CA LEU A 76 6.97 22.60 -10.88
C LEU A 76 5.55 22.12 -10.57
N ILE A 77 4.53 22.96 -10.82
CA ILE A 77 3.12 22.58 -10.64
C ILE A 77 2.75 21.40 -11.53
N THR A 78 3.11 21.44 -12.82
CA THR A 78 2.82 20.33 -13.75
C THR A 78 3.44 19.02 -13.28
N TRP A 79 4.70 19.04 -12.84
CA TRP A 79 5.34 17.84 -12.28
C TRP A 79 4.68 17.37 -10.98
N GLY A 80 4.23 18.29 -10.13
CA GLY A 80 3.43 17.96 -8.94
C GLY A 80 2.12 17.27 -9.29
N ILE A 81 1.36 17.79 -10.26
CA ILE A 81 0.09 17.20 -10.72
C ILE A 81 0.30 15.82 -11.31
N VAL A 82 1.33 15.64 -12.16
CA VAL A 82 1.64 14.34 -12.75
C VAL A 82 2.00 13.33 -11.65
N GLY A 83 2.80 13.72 -10.66
CA GLY A 83 3.13 12.88 -9.51
C GLY A 83 1.88 12.45 -8.73
N LEU A 84 1.00 13.39 -8.41
CA LEU A 84 -0.27 13.12 -7.72
C LEU A 84 -1.19 12.22 -8.55
N ALA A 85 -1.30 12.44 -9.86
CA ALA A 85 -2.14 11.65 -10.75
C ALA A 85 -1.65 10.19 -10.85
N VAL A 86 -0.34 9.96 -10.92
CA VAL A 86 0.25 8.61 -10.93
C VAL A 86 -0.02 7.90 -9.61
N MET A 87 0.16 8.57 -8.46
CA MET A 87 -0.13 8.00 -7.15
C MET A 87 -1.61 7.66 -6.98
N ALA A 88 -2.51 8.57 -7.38
CA ALA A 88 -3.95 8.36 -7.34
C ALA A 88 -4.38 7.20 -8.25
N SER A 89 -3.78 7.08 -9.44
CA SER A 89 -4.05 6.00 -10.38
C SER A 89 -3.59 4.65 -9.83
N ALA A 90 -2.40 4.58 -9.25
CA ALA A 90 -1.89 3.35 -8.64
C ALA A 90 -2.77 2.89 -7.46
N TRP A 91 -3.19 3.81 -6.60
CA TRP A 91 -4.11 3.51 -5.50
C TRP A 91 -5.49 3.08 -6.01
N GLY A 92 -6.05 3.77 -7.01
CA GLY A 92 -7.33 3.41 -7.61
C GLY A 92 -7.33 2.01 -8.25
N ILE A 93 -6.23 1.64 -8.93
CA ILE A 93 -6.08 0.29 -9.49
C ILE A 93 -5.98 -0.76 -8.37
N ALA A 94 -5.24 -0.45 -7.29
CA ALA A 94 -5.14 -1.35 -6.14
C ALA A 94 -6.52 -1.59 -5.51
N GLU A 95 -7.28 -0.53 -5.22
CA GLU A 95 -8.63 -0.63 -4.63
C GLU A 95 -9.59 -1.47 -5.50
N ILE A 96 -9.51 -1.29 -6.82
CA ILE A 96 -10.28 -2.07 -7.78
C ILE A 96 -9.90 -3.56 -7.68
N LEU A 97 -8.61 -3.86 -7.61
CA LEU A 97 -8.12 -5.24 -7.50
C LEU A 97 -8.60 -5.90 -6.19
N ASP A 98 -8.57 -5.16 -5.09
CA ASP A 98 -9.05 -5.61 -3.78
C ASP A 98 -10.53 -5.97 -3.84
N ALA A 99 -11.33 -5.11 -4.46
CA ALA A 99 -12.77 -5.32 -4.64
C ALA A 99 -13.10 -6.53 -5.51
N TYR A 100 -12.34 -6.76 -6.60
CA TYR A 100 -12.58 -7.89 -7.50
C TYR A 100 -12.14 -9.23 -6.92
N PHE A 101 -11.02 -9.27 -6.18
CA PHE A 101 -10.48 -10.52 -5.64
C PHE A 101 -11.01 -10.84 -4.24
N LEU A 102 -11.81 -9.96 -3.62
CA LEU A 102 -12.31 -10.11 -2.24
C LEU A 102 -11.19 -10.35 -1.23
N ILE A 103 -9.97 -9.93 -1.57
CA ILE A 103 -8.84 -9.97 -0.66
C ILE A 103 -8.84 -8.61 0.02
N PRO A 104 -9.07 -8.54 1.35
CA PRO A 104 -8.91 -7.30 2.10
C PRO A 104 -7.41 -7.03 2.21
N PHE A 105 -6.80 -6.55 1.12
CA PHE A 105 -5.56 -5.82 1.22
C PHE A 105 -5.93 -4.55 1.97
N GLY A 106 -5.27 -4.30 3.11
CA GLY A 106 -5.59 -3.15 3.93
C GLY A 106 -5.20 -1.85 3.22
N GLY A 107 -6.01 -1.39 2.25
CA GLY A 107 -6.05 -0.01 1.81
C GLY A 107 -6.18 0.90 3.02
N ILE A 108 -5.73 2.16 2.92
CA ILE A 108 -5.58 3.11 4.04
C ILE A 108 -6.78 3.01 4.97
N ARG A 109 -6.66 2.19 6.03
CA ARG A 109 -7.72 1.97 6.99
C ARG A 109 -7.66 3.19 7.88
N LEU A 110 -8.40 4.22 7.49
CA LEU A 110 -8.78 5.30 8.39
C LEU A 110 -9.54 4.61 9.52
N GLY A 111 -8.81 4.26 10.58
CA GLY A 111 -9.27 3.31 11.59
C GLY A 111 -10.53 3.80 12.27
N TYR A 112 -11.67 3.31 11.76
CA TYR A 112 -13.01 3.34 12.33
C TYR A 112 -13.74 2.11 11.81
#